data_AF-G3MNA9-F1
#
_entry.id   AF-G3MNA9-F1
#
_cell.length_a   1.000
_cell.length_b   1.000
_cell.length_c   1.000
_cell.angle_alpha   90.00
_cell.angle_beta   90.00
_cell.angle_gamma   90.00
#
_symmetry.space_group_name_H-M   'P 1'
#
loop_
_entity.id
_entity.type
_entity.pdbx_description
1 polymer ?
#
loop_
_entity_poly.entity_id
_entity_poly.type
_entity_poly.pdbx_seq_one_letter_code
_entity_poly.pdbx_strand_id
1 'polypeptide(L)' 'MNGALRKATTVFRSALMQSRSTSVSSYAVSLPKGIKMSTAEQAAHIAVIVGTIAAYPVWVLLHLKEYRGIQE' A
#
# COMPACT_ATOMS: atom_id res chain seq x y z
N MET A 1 -8.60 26.15 -20.41
CA MET A 1 -8.12 25.42 -19.19
C MET A 1 -9.23 24.50 -18.72
N ASN A 2 -9.09 23.21 -19.01
CA ASN A 2 -10.16 22.21 -18.91
C ASN A 2 -10.51 21.90 -17.45
N GLY A 3 -11.80 21.92 -17.09
CA GLY A 3 -12.28 21.76 -15.71
C GLY A 3 -11.79 20.49 -15.00
N ALA A 4 -11.47 19.42 -15.75
CA ALA A 4 -10.88 18.19 -15.23
C ALA A 4 -9.51 18.42 -14.57
N LEU A 5 -8.66 19.29 -15.14
CA LEU A 5 -7.35 19.60 -14.58
C LEU A 5 -7.45 20.37 -13.26
N ARG A 6 -8.46 21.23 -13.15
CA ARG A 6 -8.77 21.95 -11.90
C ARG A 6 -9.27 20.99 -10.82
N LYS A 7 -10.17 20.07 -11.17
CA LYS A 7 -10.67 19.03 -10.25
C LYS A 7 -9.56 18.12 -9.75
N ALA A 8 -8.70 17.62 -10.64
CA ALA A 8 -7.56 16.79 -10.26
C ALA A 8 -6.64 17.54 -9.29
N THR A 9 -6.26 18.78 -9.63
CA THR A 9 -5.41 19.62 -8.77
C THR A 9 -6.02 19.85 -7.38
N THR A 10 -7.35 20.03 -7.31
CA THR A 10 -8.06 20.15 -6.04
C THR A 10 -7.99 18.86 -5.23
N VAL A 11 -8.21 17.69 -5.84
CA VAL A 11 -8.11 16.39 -5.15
C VAL A 11 -6.70 16.17 -4.59
N PHE A 12 -5.66 16.44 -5.39
CA PHE A 12 -4.27 16.33 -4.93
C PHE A 12 -3.94 17.30 -3.79
N ARG A 13 -4.40 18.55 -3.88
CA ARG A 13 -4.22 19.54 -2.80
C ARG A 13 -4.98 19.13 -1.53
N SER A 14 -6.20 18.62 -1.66
CA SER A 14 -6.98 18.11 -0.53
C SER A 14 -6.29 16.92 0.15
N ALA A 15 -5.77 15.97 -0.64
CA ALA A 15 -5.01 14.84 -0.11
C ALA A 15 -3.71 15.28 0.59
N LEU A 16 -2.98 16.23 0.02
CA LEU A 16 -1.78 16.81 0.63
C LEU A 16 -2.09 17.60 1.93
N MET A 17 -3.18 18.35 1.96
CA MET A 17 -3.63 19.07 3.15
C MET A 17 -4.09 18.10 4.25
N GLN A 18 -4.76 17.01 3.88
CA GLN A 18 -5.16 15.95 4.81
C GLN A 18 -3.93 15.25 5.40
N SER A 19 -2.89 14.99 4.60
CA SER A 19 -1.61 14.46 5.08
C SER A 19 -0.86 15.41 6.03
N ARG A 20 -1.07 16.72 5.92
CA ARG A 20 -0.53 17.71 6.86
C ARG A 20 -1.39 17.86 8.12
N SER A 21 -2.70 17.73 8.00
CA SER A 21 -3.60 17.78 9.17
C SER A 21 -3.39 16.59 10.09
N THR A 22 -3.10 15.40 9.55
CA THR A 22 -2.70 14.22 10.33
C THR A 22 -1.36 14.41 11.05
N SER A 23 -0.46 15.29 10.57
CA SER A 23 0.81 15.55 11.25
C SER A 23 0.71 16.51 12.44
N VAL A 24 -0.45 17.14 12.68
CA VAL A 24 -0.65 18.14 13.75
C VAL A 24 -1.61 17.64 14.86
N SER A 25 -2.11 16.41 14.78
CA SER A 25 -2.90 15.82 15.87
C SER A 25 -2.01 15.14 16.90
N SER A 26 -1.42 15.95 17.79
CA SER A 26 -0.64 15.49 18.96
C SER A 26 -1.51 14.92 20.09
N TYR A 27 -2.79 14.62 19.82
CA TYR A 27 -3.74 14.06 20.79
C TYR A 27 -4.17 12.64 20.43
N ALA A 28 -3.22 11.80 20.00
CA ALA A 28 -3.37 10.36 20.16
C ALA A 28 -3.17 10.02 21.66
N VAL A 29 -4.23 10.21 22.45
CA VAL A 29 -4.31 9.85 23.89
C VAL A 29 -4.28 8.33 24.11
N SER A 30 -4.21 7.53 23.04
CA SER A 30 -4.15 6.08 23.13
C SER A 30 -2.80 5.57 22.61
N LEU A 31 -2.06 4.95 23.52
CA LEU A 31 -0.83 4.15 23.40
C LEU A 31 0.49 4.89 23.72
N PRO A 32 1.40 4.24 24.50
CA PRO A 32 2.78 4.69 24.66
C PRO A 32 3.35 5.00 23.30
N LYS A 33 4.20 6.05 23.18
CA LYS A 33 4.91 6.39 21.95
C LYS A 33 5.53 5.12 21.37
N GLY A 34 4.82 4.51 20.42
CA GLY A 34 5.24 3.27 19.80
C GLY A 34 6.60 3.51 19.15
N ILE A 35 7.40 2.46 19.04
CA ILE A 35 8.63 2.51 18.26
C ILE A 35 8.27 3.09 16.90
N LYS A 36 8.82 4.26 16.59
CA LYS A 36 8.58 4.93 15.32
C LYS A 36 9.27 4.11 14.24
N MET A 37 8.50 3.43 13.41
CA MET A 37 9.00 2.71 12.26
C MET A 37 9.35 3.71 11.15
N SER A 38 10.52 3.56 10.54
CA SER A 38 10.88 4.35 9.36
C SER A 38 9.99 3.95 8.17
N THR A 39 9.84 4.85 7.20
CA THR A 39 9.08 4.57 5.97
C THR A 39 9.67 3.38 5.19
N ALA A 40 10.99 3.22 5.23
CA ALA A 40 11.69 2.10 4.60
C ALA A 40 11.33 0.76 5.28
N GLU A 41 11.34 0.72 6.61
CA GLU A 41 10.92 -0.45 7.37
C GLU A 41 9.44 -0.78 7.11
N GLN A 42 8.57 0.22 7.07
CA GLN A 42 7.15 0.02 6.75
C GLN A 42 6.97 -0.57 5.35
N ALA A 43 7.71 -0.05 4.34
CA ALA A 43 7.66 -0.56 2.98
C ALA A 43 8.15 -2.02 2.90
N ALA A 44 9.24 -2.36 3.61
CA ALA A 44 9.76 -3.71 3.68
C ALA A 44 8.73 -4.69 4.29
N HIS A 45 8.08 -4.30 5.38
CA HIS A 45 7.04 -5.12 6.01
C HIS A 45 5.86 -5.36 5.08
N ILE A 46 5.36 -4.32 4.42
CA ILE A 46 4.27 -4.44 3.45
C ILE A 46 4.68 -5.36 2.29
N ALA A 47 5.89 -5.21 1.75
CA ALA A 47 6.38 -6.05 0.67
C ALA A 47 6.45 -7.52 1.07
N VAL A 48 6.94 -7.83 2.27
CA VAL A 48 6.98 -9.21 2.79
C VAL A 48 5.58 -9.78 2.98
N ILE A 49 4.66 -9.02 3.58
CA ILE A 49 3.27 -9.48 3.80
C ILE A 49 2.57 -9.76 2.47
N VAL A 50 2.63 -8.81 1.53
CA VAL A 50 1.97 -8.97 0.22
C VAL A 50 2.62 -10.10 -0.57
N GLY A 51 3.96 -10.18 -0.58
CA GLY A 51 4.71 -11.22 -1.27
C GLY A 51 4.38 -12.62 -0.75
N THR A 52 4.31 -12.80 0.58
CA THR A 52 3.98 -14.11 1.18
C THR A 52 2.54 -14.55 0.89
N ILE A 53 1.57 -13.63 0.92
CA ILE A 53 0.18 -13.93 0.55
C ILE A 53 0.08 -14.31 -0.93
N ALA A 54 0.79 -13.61 -1.81
CA ALA A 54 0.72 -13.83 -3.25
C ALA A 54 1.55 -15.03 -3.75
N ALA A 55 2.59 -15.44 -3.01
CA ALA A 55 3.54 -16.46 -3.45
C ALA A 55 2.87 -17.79 -3.80
N TYR A 56 2.01 -18.30 -2.92
CA TYR A 56 1.37 -19.60 -3.13
C TYR A 56 0.33 -19.58 -4.26
N PRO A 57 -0.60 -18.60 -4.34
CA PRO A 57 -1.48 -18.47 -5.50
C PRO A 57 -0.74 -18.35 -6.83
N VAL A 58 0.34 -17.55 -6.88
CA VAL A 58 1.15 -17.41 -8.10
C VAL A 58 1.79 -18.75 -8.48
N TRP A 59 2.35 -19.49 -7.51
CA TRP A 59 2.91 -20.81 -7.77
C TRP A 59 1.87 -21.77 -8.36
N VAL A 60 0.67 -21.86 -7.77
CA VAL A 60 -0.42 -22.71 -8.29
C VAL A 60 -0.78 -22.33 -9.72
N LEU A 61 -0.91 -21.03 -10.01
CA LEU A 61 -1.25 -20.55 -11.35
C LEU A 61 -0.17 -20.88 -12.39
N LEU A 62 1.10 -20.79 -12.02
CA LEU A 62 2.22 -21.14 -12.89
C LEU A 62 2.25 -22.65 -13.23
N HIS A 63 1.82 -23.51 -12.30
CA HIS A 63 1.88 -24.97 -12.46
C HIS A 63 0.56 -25.56 -13.01
N LEU A 64 -0.38 -24.72 -13.47
CA LEU A 64 -1.66 -25.18 -14.03
C LEU A 64 -1.49 -26.10 -15.25
N LYS A 65 -0.47 -25.88 -16.08
CA LYS A 65 -0.20 -26.74 -17.25
C LYS A 65 0.16 -28.16 -16.81
N GLU A 66 0.99 -28.27 -15.77
CA GLU A 66 1.44 -29.54 -15.20
C GLU A 66 0.28 -30.29 -14.54
N TYR A 67 -0.61 -29.59 -13.82
CA TYR A 67 -1.82 -30.19 -13.25
C TYR A 67 -2.80 -30.69 -14.31
N ARG A 68 -2.80 -30.06 -15.49
CA ARG A 68 -3.63 -30.47 -16.63
C ARG A 68 -3.01 -31.60 -17.45
N GLY A 69 -1.79 -32.05 -17.12
CA GLY A 69 -1.09 -33.09 -17.87
C GLY A 69 -0.70 -32.66 -19.29
N ILE A 70 -0.67 -31.35 -19.57
CA ILE A 70 -0.24 -30.81 -20.86
C ILE A 70 1.28 -30.75 -20.81
N GLN A 71 1.93 -31.85 -21.18
CA GLN A 71 3.35 -31.88 -21.51
C GLN A 71 3.52 -31.32 -22.92
N GLU A 72 4.33 -30.28 -23.09
CA GLU A 72 4.79 -29.85 -24.42
C GLU A 72 5.70 -30.89 -25.05
#